data_AF-A0A482X8S1-F1
#
_entry.id   AF-A0A482X8S1-F1
#
_cell.length_a   1.000
_cell.length_b   1.000
_cell.length_c   1.000
_cell.angle_alpha   90.00
_cell.angle_beta   90.00
_cell.angle_gamma   90.00
#
_symmetry.space_group_name_H-M   'P 1'
#
loop_
_entity.id
_entity.type
_entity.pdbx_description
1 polymer ?
#
loop_
_entity_poly.entity_id
_entity_poly.type
_entity_poly.pdbx_seq_one_letter_code
_entity_poly.pdbx_strand_id
1 'polypeptide(L)'
;GSIDDVEALLKRHEDFENMLYAQDERLKAFGEAADKLIALGHYDSRAVDERRKQVDQRRAAVKGAAQERRKALAASHSFQQFAADVEDLQNWLTDKLKTAGDESYRDLTNIERKLQKHEAFERELRANEGQVRAVNK
;
A
#
# COMPACT_ATOMS: atom_id res chain seq x y z
N GLY A 1 9.95 -4.16 6.99
CA GLY A 1 8.85 -3.20 7.06
C GLY A 1 8.34 -3.06 5.65
N SER A 2 7.45 -3.97 5.25
CA SER A 2 6.66 -3.85 4.03
C SER A 2 5.45 -2.95 4.26
N ILE A 3 4.71 -2.65 3.20
CA ILE A 3 3.39 -2.00 3.30
C ILE A 3 2.47 -2.84 4.19
N ASP A 4 2.40 -4.15 3.97
CA ASP A 4 1.59 -5.09 4.77
C ASP A 4 1.93 -5.05 6.27
N ASP A 5 3.23 -4.97 6.61
CA ASP A 5 3.67 -4.85 8.02
C ASP A 5 3.10 -3.57 8.65
N VAL A 6 3.14 -2.45 7.93
CA VAL A 6 2.66 -1.15 8.42
C VAL A 6 1.13 -1.13 8.50
N GLU A 7 0.42 -1.72 7.54
CA GLU A 7 -1.03 -1.86 7.57
C GLU A 7 -1.50 -2.70 8.76
N ALA A 8 -0.82 -3.82 9.04
CA ALA A 8 -1.11 -4.64 10.21
C ALA A 8 -0.92 -3.86 11.52
N LEU A 9 0.15 -3.05 11.61
CA LEU A 9 0.39 -2.17 12.76
C LEU A 9 -0.67 -1.07 12.88
N LEU A 10 -1.10 -0.47 11.77
CA LEU A 10 -2.16 0.54 11.73
C LEU A 10 -3.48 -0.04 12.23
N LYS A 11 -3.88 -1.21 11.73
CA LYS A 11 -5.11 -1.89 12.16
C LYS A 11 -5.09 -2.21 13.64
N ARG A 12 -3.99 -2.78 14.15
CA ARG A 12 -3.83 -3.07 15.57
C ARG A 12 -3.86 -1.79 16.43
N HIS A 13 -3.34 -0.69 15.92
CA HIS A 13 -3.36 0.61 16.60
C HIS A 13 -4.77 1.21 16.61
N GLU A 14 -5.53 1.07 15.53
CA GLU A 14 -6.95 1.44 15.47
C GLU A 14 -7.77 0.67 16.50
N ASP A 15 -7.58 -0.65 16.63
CA ASP A 15 -8.25 -1.46 17.65
C ASP A 15 -7.92 -0.96 19.07
N PHE A 16 -6.66 -0.59 19.31
CA PHE A 16 -6.24 0.01 20.58
C PHE A 16 -6.90 1.36 20.84
N GLU A 17 -6.98 2.24 19.84
CA GLU A 17 -7.66 3.53 19.95
C GLU A 17 -9.16 3.34 20.24
N ASN A 18 -9.81 2.42 19.54
CA ASN A 18 -11.22 2.08 19.78
C ASN A 18 -11.46 1.58 21.20
N MET A 19 -10.59 0.69 21.70
CA MET A 19 -10.63 0.23 23.09
C MET A 19 -10.40 1.38 24.07
N LEU A 20 -9.51 2.31 23.74
CA LEU A 20 -9.28 3.51 24.55
C LEU A 20 -10.59 4.32 24.61
N TYR A 21 -11.19 4.68 23.49
CA TYR A 21 -12.45 5.45 23.46
C TYR A 21 -13.62 4.74 24.15
N ALA A 22 -13.74 3.43 24.01
CA ALA A 22 -14.77 2.64 24.69
C ALA A 22 -14.72 2.77 26.23
N GLN A 23 -13.55 3.08 26.79
CA GLN A 23 -13.38 3.29 28.24
C GLN A 23 -13.66 4.72 28.71
N ASP A 24 -13.98 5.67 27.81
CA ASP A 24 -14.21 7.08 28.21
C ASP A 24 -15.43 7.22 29.12
N GLU A 25 -16.50 6.46 28.89
CA GLU A 25 -17.68 6.47 29.77
C GLU A 25 -17.36 6.01 31.20
N ARG A 26 -16.47 5.02 31.35
CA ARG A 26 -16.03 4.56 32.67
C ARG A 26 -15.21 5.63 33.40
N LEU A 27 -14.40 6.39 32.68
CA LEU A 27 -13.65 7.50 33.26
C LEU A 27 -14.55 8.67 33.63
N LYS A 28 -15.57 8.96 32.81
CA LYS A 28 -16.59 9.95 33.12
C LYS A 28 -17.34 9.59 34.40
N ALA A 29 -17.82 8.35 34.52
CA ALA A 29 -18.47 7.85 35.72
C ALA A 29 -17.56 7.92 36.96
N PHE A 30 -16.26 7.62 36.80
CA PHE A 30 -15.27 7.79 37.87
C PHE A 30 -15.12 9.25 38.30
N GLY A 31 -15.03 10.19 37.35
CA GLY A 31 -14.99 11.63 37.62
C GLY A 31 -16.25 12.11 38.37
N GLU A 32 -17.43 11.72 37.89
CA GLU A 32 -18.70 12.06 38.54
C GLU A 32 -18.81 11.52 39.96
N ALA A 33 -18.28 10.32 40.23
CA ALA A 33 -18.25 9.74 41.57
C ALA A 33 -17.31 10.52 42.51
N ALA A 34 -16.13 10.92 42.01
CA ALA A 34 -15.20 11.76 42.74
C ALA A 34 -15.81 13.14 43.07
N ASP A 35 -16.49 13.75 42.10
CA ASP A 35 -17.15 15.05 42.26
C ASP A 35 -18.25 15.01 43.32
N LYS A 36 -19.04 13.93 43.36
CA LYS A 36 -20.05 13.71 44.40
C LYS A 36 -19.44 13.61 45.80
N LEU A 37 -18.35 12.86 45.97
CA LEU A 37 -17.66 12.73 47.26
C LEU A 37 -17.13 14.09 47.75
N ILE A 38 -16.57 14.89 46.84
CA ILE A 38 -16.06 16.23 47.15
C ILE A 38 -17.21 17.17 47.53
N ALA A 39 -18.30 17.17 46.76
CA ALA A 39 -19.47 18.01 47.03
C ALA A 39 -20.16 17.69 48.37
N LEU A 40 -20.13 16.42 48.80
CA LEU A 40 -20.66 15.99 50.10
C LEU A 40 -19.71 16.29 51.28
N GLY A 41 -18.56 16.94 51.03
CA GLY A 41 -17.62 17.30 52.09
C GLY A 41 -16.93 16.10 52.73
N HIS A 42 -16.67 15.04 51.96
CA HIS A 42 -15.95 13.86 52.46
C HIS A 42 -14.61 14.27 53.11
N TYR A 43 -14.26 13.67 54.25
CA TYR A 43 -13.07 14.07 55.03
C TYR A 43 -11.77 14.03 54.19
N ASP A 44 -11.68 13.09 53.26
CA ASP A 44 -10.56 12.93 52.31
C ASP A 44 -10.75 13.62 50.95
N SER A 45 -11.63 14.62 50.83
CA SER A 45 -11.94 15.29 49.55
C SER A 45 -10.69 15.76 48.79
N ARG A 46 -9.65 16.21 49.50
CA ARG A 46 -8.36 16.60 48.89
C ARG A 46 -7.64 15.44 48.21
N ALA A 47 -7.60 14.28 48.85
CA ALA A 47 -6.97 13.09 48.28
C ALA A 47 -7.77 12.55 47.09
N VAL A 48 -9.11 12.61 47.17
CA VAL A 48 -10.02 12.25 46.07
C VAL A 48 -9.80 13.15 44.86
N ASP A 49 -9.75 14.47 45.04
CA ASP A 49 -9.52 15.44 43.96
C ASP A 49 -8.15 15.23 43.28
N GLU A 50 -7.10 15.05 44.08
CA GLU A 50 -5.76 14.78 43.58
C GLU A 50 -5.72 13.48 42.76
N ARG A 51 -6.36 12.42 43.25
CA ARG A 51 -6.41 11.15 42.53
C ARG A 51 -7.20 11.25 41.22
N ARG A 52 -8.31 11.99 41.22
CA ARG A 52 -9.09 12.29 40.02
C ARG A 52 -8.24 12.99 38.97
N LYS A 53 -7.58 14.09 39.34
CA LYS A 53 -6.69 14.86 38.47
C LYS A 53 -5.55 14.01 37.88
N GLN A 54 -4.94 13.14 38.68
CA GLN A 54 -3.89 12.23 38.19
C GLN A 54 -4.40 11.26 37.13
N VAL A 55 -5.62 10.73 37.30
CA VAL A 55 -6.23 9.83 36.32
C VAL A 55 -6.52 10.58 35.02
N ASP A 56 -7.07 11.79 35.10
CA ASP A 56 -7.37 12.63 33.93
C ASP A 56 -6.11 13.00 33.15
N GLN A 57 -5.05 13.42 33.86
CA GLN A 57 -3.75 13.73 33.24
C GLN A 57 -3.14 12.51 32.54
N ARG A 58 -3.15 11.34 33.19
CA ARG A 58 -2.65 10.10 32.57
C ARG A 58 -3.48 9.71 31.35
N ARG A 59 -4.80 9.88 31.41
CA ARG A 59 -5.68 9.62 30.27
C ARG A 59 -5.35 10.55 29.09
N ALA A 60 -5.20 11.84 29.34
CA ALA A 60 -4.84 12.81 28.32
C ALA A 60 -3.47 12.48 27.69
N ALA A 61 -2.49 12.10 28.51
CA ALA A 61 -1.16 11.70 28.03
C ALA A 61 -1.22 10.45 27.13
N VAL A 62 -1.99 9.43 27.51
CA VAL A 62 -2.17 8.22 26.68
C VAL A 62 -2.86 8.55 25.36
N LYS A 63 -3.91 9.39 25.37
CA LYS A 63 -4.57 9.84 24.13
C LYS A 63 -3.62 10.62 23.22
N GLY A 64 -2.82 11.52 23.77
CA GLY A 64 -1.80 12.27 23.01
C GLY A 64 -0.76 11.35 22.39
N ALA A 65 -0.21 10.41 23.18
CA ALA A 65 0.76 9.44 22.68
C ALA A 65 0.18 8.52 21.59
N ALA A 66 -1.09 8.12 21.71
CA ALA A 66 -1.78 7.33 20.69
C ALA A 66 -1.89 8.10 19.37
N GLN A 67 -2.27 9.37 19.42
CA GLN A 67 -2.36 10.23 18.24
C GLN A 67 -1.01 10.43 17.55
N GLU A 68 0.06 10.68 18.30
CA GLU A 68 1.40 10.81 17.74
C GLU A 68 1.88 9.50 17.10
N ARG A 69 1.60 8.37 17.74
CA ARG A 69 1.89 7.05 17.16
C ARG A 69 1.11 6.82 15.85
N ARG A 70 -0.17 7.20 15.78
CA ARG A 70 -0.97 7.11 14.56
C ARG A 70 -0.37 7.93 13.42
N LYS A 71 0.05 9.18 13.69
CA LYS A 71 0.73 10.03 12.71
C LYS A 71 2.02 9.38 12.21
N ALA A 72 2.83 8.82 13.10
CA ALA A 72 4.08 8.15 12.75
C ALA A 72 3.84 6.90 11.88
N LEU A 73 2.84 6.09 12.21
CA LEU A 73 2.45 4.92 11.39
C LEU A 73 1.94 5.34 10.01
N ALA A 74 1.12 6.39 9.92
CA ALA A 74 0.65 6.92 8.64
C ALA A 74 1.81 7.45 7.78
N ALA A 75 2.76 8.17 8.38
CA ALA A 75 3.96 8.63 7.67
C ALA A 75 4.81 7.45 7.18
N SER A 76 4.99 6.41 8.01
CA SER A 76 5.68 5.18 7.62
C SER A 76 4.97 4.49 6.46
N HIS A 77 3.64 4.46 6.45
CA HIS A 77 2.85 3.86 5.38
C HIS A 77 3.08 4.60 4.06
N SER A 78 2.95 5.93 4.06
CA SER A 78 3.22 6.76 2.89
C SER A 78 4.64 6.59 2.36
N PHE A 79 5.63 6.47 3.24
CA PHE A 79 7.01 6.22 2.85
C PHE A 79 7.18 4.85 2.16
N GLN A 80 6.60 3.79 2.73
CA GLN A 80 6.70 2.45 2.13
C GLN A 80 5.98 2.37 0.78
N GLN A 81 4.82 3.02 0.63
CA GLN A 81 4.14 3.13 -0.65
C GLN A 81 5.01 3.82 -1.71
N PHE A 82 5.59 4.97 -1.35
CA PHE A 82 6.49 5.69 -2.24
C PHE A 82 7.71 4.86 -2.65
N ALA A 83 8.30 4.11 -1.71
CA ALA A 83 9.43 3.23 -1.98
C ALA A 83 9.06 2.12 -2.98
N ALA A 84 7.90 1.50 -2.82
CA ALA A 84 7.37 0.50 -3.76
C ALA A 84 7.13 1.11 -5.15
N ASP A 85 6.50 2.29 -5.22
CA ASP A 85 6.25 2.98 -6.50
C ASP A 85 7.57 3.31 -7.25
N VAL A 86 8.63 3.68 -6.51
CA VAL A 86 9.96 3.92 -7.08
C VAL A 86 10.59 2.62 -7.60
N GLU A 87 10.47 1.52 -6.86
CA GLU A 87 10.99 0.21 -7.29
C GLU A 87 10.29 -0.27 -8.57
N ASP A 88 8.96 -0.15 -8.62
CA ASP A 88 8.17 -0.47 -9.81
C ASP A 88 8.60 0.37 -11.03
N LEU A 89 8.83 1.67 -10.83
CA LEU A 89 9.29 2.56 -11.90
C LEU A 89 10.71 2.20 -12.38
N GLN A 90 11.61 1.83 -11.46
CA GLN A 90 12.96 1.40 -11.80
C GLN A 90 12.95 0.10 -12.61
N ASN A 91 12.11 -0.85 -12.23
CA ASN A 91 11.91 -2.10 -12.96
C ASN A 91 11.37 -1.83 -14.37
N TRP A 92 10.33 -0.99 -14.47
CA TRP A 92 9.77 -0.58 -15.76
C TRP A 92 10.80 0.09 -16.67
N LEU A 93 11.59 1.03 -16.12
CA LEU A 93 12.64 1.72 -16.88
C LEU A 93 13.70 0.74 -17.37
N THR A 94 14.11 -0.19 -16.52
CA THR A 94 15.07 -1.25 -16.88
C THR A 94 14.56 -2.07 -18.06
N ASP A 95 13.28 -2.44 -18.07
CA ASP A 95 12.69 -3.20 -19.17
C ASP A 95 12.53 -2.39 -20.45
N LYS A 96 12.25 -1.08 -20.34
CA LYS A 96 12.27 -0.18 -21.50
C LYS A 96 13.66 -0.02 -22.10
N LEU A 97 14.70 0.08 -21.28
CA LEU A 97 16.09 0.14 -21.74
C LEU A 97 16.50 -1.16 -22.45
N LYS A 98 16.13 -2.33 -21.91
CA LYS A 98 16.36 -3.62 -22.59
C LYS A 98 15.70 -3.67 -23.96
N THR A 99 14.45 -3.20 -24.07
CA THR A 99 13.71 -3.17 -25.34
C THR A 99 14.32 -2.18 -26.33
N ALA A 100 14.71 -0.99 -25.87
CA ALA A 100 15.32 0.03 -26.72
C ALA A 100 16.70 -0.39 -27.25
N GLY A 101 17.46 -1.14 -26.45
CA GLY A 101 18.75 -1.70 -26.84
C GLY A 101 18.67 -3.02 -27.61
N ASP A 102 17.47 -3.52 -27.91
CA ASP A 102 17.31 -4.77 -28.65
C ASP A 102 17.73 -4.59 -30.12
N GLU A 103 18.87 -5.19 -30.48
CA GLU A 103 19.39 -5.24 -31.85
C GLU A 103 18.98 -6.53 -32.59
N SER A 104 17.97 -7.27 -32.12
CA SER A 104 17.46 -8.48 -32.79
C SER A 104 17.10 -8.30 -34.27
N TYR A 105 16.82 -7.07 -34.70
CA TYR A 105 16.62 -6.71 -36.11
C TYR A 105 17.87 -6.91 -36.99
N ARG A 106 19.08 -6.95 -36.39
CA ARG A 106 20.35 -7.22 -37.09
C ARG A 106 20.63 -8.70 -37.31
N ASP A 107 19.81 -9.59 -36.74
CA ASP A 107 19.96 -11.03 -36.92
C ASP A 107 19.48 -11.45 -38.32
N LEU A 108 20.45 -11.65 -39.22
CA LEU A 108 20.26 -12.02 -40.63
C LEU A 108 19.45 -13.32 -40.82
N THR A 109 19.39 -14.18 -39.81
CA THR A 109 18.63 -15.43 -39.83
C THR A 109 17.13 -15.20 -40.09
N ASN A 110 16.59 -14.06 -39.64
CA ASN A 110 15.20 -13.67 -39.91
C ASN A 110 14.97 -13.24 -41.37
N ILE A 111 15.97 -12.62 -42.01
CA ILE A 111 15.93 -12.23 -43.42
C ILE A 111 16.09 -13.47 -44.30
N GLU A 112 17.03 -14.36 -43.99
CA GLU A 112 17.21 -15.63 -44.69
C GLU A 112 15.95 -16.49 -44.64
N ARG A 113 15.30 -16.60 -43.47
CA ARG A 113 14.02 -17.33 -43.34
C ARG A 113 12.89 -16.68 -44.16
N LYS A 114 12.84 -15.34 -44.22
CA LYS A 114 11.87 -14.60 -45.05
C LYS A 114 12.14 -14.82 -46.54
N LEU A 115 13.40 -14.83 -46.95
CA LEU A 115 13.83 -15.10 -48.32
C LEU A 115 13.46 -16.53 -48.75
N GLN A 116 13.75 -17.54 -47.93
CA GLN A 116 13.39 -18.94 -48.20
C GLN A 116 11.87 -19.13 -48.37
N LYS A 117 11.06 -18.47 -47.53
CA LYS A 117 9.59 -18.49 -47.67
C LYS A 117 9.14 -17.83 -48.97
N HIS A 118 9.77 -16.72 -49.36
CA HIS A 118 9.45 -16.03 -50.61
C HIS A 118 9.82 -16.87 -51.83
N GLU A 119 10.99 -17.51 -51.84
CA GLU A 119 11.40 -18.43 -52.91
C GLU A 119 10.50 -19.67 -53.00
N ALA A 120 9.98 -20.16 -51.88
CA ALA A 120 8.99 -21.24 -51.87
C ALA A 120 7.66 -20.78 -52.51
N PHE A 121 7.18 -19.59 -52.14
CA PHE A 121 5.98 -18.99 -52.72
C PHE A 121 6.12 -18.74 -54.22
N GLU A 122 7.24 -18.19 -54.69
CA GLU A 122 7.48 -18.01 -56.12
C GLU A 122 7.47 -19.35 -56.88
N ARG A 123 8.05 -20.40 -56.30
CA ARG A 123 8.03 -21.75 -56.88
C ARG A 123 6.61 -22.29 -57.00
N GLU A 124 5.80 -22.14 -55.96
CA GLU A 124 4.38 -22.53 -55.98
C GLU A 124 3.60 -21.73 -57.02
N LEU A 125 3.79 -20.41 -57.10
CA LEU A 125 3.13 -19.56 -58.08
C LEU A 125 3.46 -19.98 -59.52
N ARG A 126 4.74 -20.23 -59.83
CA ARG A 126 5.17 -20.71 -61.16
C ARG A 126 4.60 -22.09 -61.47
N ALA A 127 4.57 -23.00 -60.49
CA ALA A 127 4.01 -24.33 -60.66
C ALA A 127 2.48 -24.29 -60.91
N ASN A 128 1.77 -23.36 -60.26
CA ASN A 128 0.33 -23.18 -60.43
C ASN A 128 -0.06 -22.19 -61.54
N GLU A 129 0.90 -21.57 -62.23
CA GLU A 129 0.63 -20.56 -63.27
C GLU A 129 -0.23 -21.13 -64.41
N GLY A 130 -0.01 -22.41 -64.76
CA GLY A 130 -0.83 -23.12 -65.76
C GLY A 130 -2.29 -23.33 -65.32
N GLN A 131 -2.52 -23.60 -64.03
CA GLN A 131 -3.88 -23.75 -63.47
C GLN A 131 -4.60 -22.40 -63.38
N VAL A 132 -3.90 -21.33 -62.97
CA VAL A 132 -4.45 -19.96 -62.92
C VAL A 132 -4.83 -19.46 -64.32
N ARG A 133 -4.02 -19.75 -65.35
CA ARG A 133 -4.35 -19.42 -66.76
C ARG A 133 -5.52 -20.23 -67.30
N ALA A 134 -5.72 -21.47 -66.83
CA ALA A 134 -6.84 -22.32 -67.24
C ALA A 134 -8.18 -21.87 -66.66
N VAL A 135 -8.19 -21.26 -65.47
CA VAL A 135 -9.40 -20.72 -64.81
C VAL A 135 -9.81 -19.34 -65.37
N ASN A 136 -8.88 -18.59 -65.96
CA ASN A 136 -9.13 -17.26 -66.56
C ASN A 136 -9.57 -17.32 -68.05
N LYS A 137 -10.16 -18.43 -68.50
CA LYS A 137 -10.65 -18.64 -69.86
C LYS A 137 -12.15 -18.93 -69.85
#